data_AF-A0A428XDB4-F1
#
_entry.id   AF-A0A428XDB4-F1
#
_cell.length_a   1.000
_cell.length_b   1.000
_cell.length_c   1.000
_cell.angle_alpha   90.00
_cell.angle_beta   90.00
_cell.angle_gamma   90.00
#
_symmetry.space_group_name_H-M   'P 1'
#
loop_
_entity.id
_entity.type
_entity.pdbx_description
1 polymer ?
#
loop_
_entity_poly.entity_id
_entity_poly.type
_entity_poly.pdbx_seq_one_letter_code
_entity_poly.pdbx_strand_id
1 'polypeptide(L)'
;MTTFSADRSNHLPITVPVRPPTRESIAGRWVREIAAAVAAALDTTFTDAGYLITSHHDLPAPCRMQVRFWVARRRVDIDVRWPDPWRAPQFGLRVGDRDITVVDDPQERPAVTLAHAAWLAIRDDLDQTAGRAITAGDGVR
;
A
#
# COMPACT_ATOMS: atom_id res chain seq x y z
N MET A 1 -0.35 -9.14 -16.88
CA MET A 1 -1.59 -9.96 -16.81
C MET A 1 -1.85 -10.21 -15.34
N THR A 2 -2.93 -9.65 -14.82
CA THR A 2 -3.16 -9.45 -13.38
C THR A 2 -4.13 -10.51 -12.87
N THR A 3 -3.73 -11.33 -11.90
CA THR A 3 -4.66 -12.22 -11.19
C THR A 3 -4.78 -11.76 -9.75
N PHE A 4 -5.90 -11.07 -9.46
CA PHE A 4 -6.45 -11.00 -8.12
C PHE A 4 -7.02 -12.40 -7.80
N SER A 5 -6.75 -12.91 -6.59
CA SER A 5 -7.30 -14.20 -6.17
C SER A 5 -8.80 -14.06 -5.98
N ALA A 6 -9.58 -14.93 -6.61
CA ALA A 6 -11.03 -14.86 -6.68
C ALA A 6 -11.65 -15.33 -5.37
N ASP A 7 -12.17 -14.39 -4.59
CA ASP A 7 -13.19 -14.64 -3.59
C ASP A 7 -14.55 -14.18 -4.13
N ARG A 8 -15.63 -14.90 -3.81
CA ARG A 8 -16.92 -14.99 -4.55
C ARG A 8 -17.84 -13.75 -4.49
N SER A 9 -17.29 -12.57 -4.26
CA SER A 9 -17.98 -11.30 -4.47
C SER A 9 -17.10 -10.49 -5.43
N ASN A 10 -17.38 -10.63 -6.74
CA ASN A 10 -16.68 -9.96 -7.83
C ASN A 10 -16.83 -8.43 -7.75
N HIS A 11 -16.15 -7.82 -6.80
CA HIS A 11 -15.90 -6.40 -6.78
C HIS A 11 -14.56 -6.21 -7.50
N LEU A 12 -14.63 -5.70 -8.72
CA LEU A 12 -13.43 -5.27 -9.44
C LEU A 12 -12.77 -4.15 -8.62
N PRO A 13 -11.42 -4.15 -8.51
CA PRO A 13 -10.72 -3.04 -7.88
C PRO A 13 -11.13 -1.71 -8.51
N ILE A 14 -11.41 -0.72 -7.66
CA ILE A 14 -11.70 0.64 -8.09
C ILE A 14 -10.36 1.34 -8.34
N THR A 15 -10.09 1.67 -9.60
CA THR A 15 -8.90 2.43 -9.99
C THR A 15 -8.97 3.85 -9.45
N VAL A 16 -7.85 4.33 -8.90
CA VAL A 16 -7.69 5.68 -8.39
C VAL A 16 -6.95 6.51 -9.43
N PRO A 17 -7.60 7.52 -10.04
CA PRO A 17 -6.92 8.39 -10.98
C PRO A 17 -5.86 9.24 -10.28
N VAL A 18 -4.77 9.52 -11.00
CA VAL A 18 -3.65 10.35 -10.51
C VAL A 18 -4.14 11.76 -10.14
N ARG A 19 -5.13 12.31 -10.86
CA ARG A 19 -5.75 13.59 -10.54
C ARG A 19 -7.06 13.39 -9.78
N PRO A 20 -7.36 14.26 -8.78
CA PRO A 20 -8.61 14.18 -8.05
C PRO A 20 -9.82 14.36 -8.98
N PRO A 21 -10.80 13.45 -8.96
CA PRO A 21 -12.06 13.64 -9.67
C PRO A 21 -12.97 14.64 -8.94
N THR A 22 -13.96 15.21 -9.63
CA THR A 22 -14.91 16.16 -9.05
C THR A 22 -15.72 15.58 -7.87
N ARG A 23 -15.97 14.26 -7.91
CA ARG A 23 -16.58 13.50 -6.82
C ARG A 23 -15.68 12.32 -6.50
N GLU A 24 -15.23 12.23 -5.26
CA GLU A 24 -14.30 11.21 -4.84
C GLU A 24 -14.72 10.58 -3.52
N SER A 25 -14.56 9.26 -3.42
CA SER A 25 -14.67 8.58 -2.13
C SER A 25 -13.49 8.92 -1.22
N ILE A 26 -13.72 8.87 0.10
CA ILE A 26 -12.64 9.03 1.09
C ILE A 26 -11.53 7.99 0.88
N ALA A 27 -11.91 6.77 0.51
CA ALA A 27 -10.97 5.69 0.19
C ALA A 27 -10.08 6.04 -1.00
N GLY A 28 -10.65 6.53 -2.11
CA GLY A 28 -9.87 6.96 -3.27
C GLY A 28 -8.90 8.09 -2.93
N ARG A 29 -9.35 9.05 -2.12
CA ARG A 29 -8.51 10.14 -1.64
C ARG A 29 -7.33 9.64 -0.83
N TRP A 30 -7.58 8.79 0.17
CA TRP A 30 -6.54 8.21 1.03
C TRP A 30 -5.50 7.44 0.22
N VAL A 31 -5.95 6.60 -0.72
CA VAL A 31 -5.06 5.82 -1.59
C VAL A 31 -4.15 6.74 -2.39
N ARG A 32 -4.70 7.82 -2.98
CA ARG A 32 -3.89 8.79 -3.73
C ARG A 32 -2.92 9.54 -2.81
N GLU A 33 -3.36 9.98 -1.64
CA GLU A 33 -2.52 10.72 -0.69
C GLU A 33 -1.33 9.87 -0.21
N ILE A 34 -1.57 8.62 0.15
CA ILE A 34 -0.51 7.69 0.56
C ILE A 34 0.45 7.44 -0.61
N ALA A 35 -0.06 7.08 -1.79
CA ALA A 35 0.78 6.79 -2.95
C ALA A 35 1.60 8.02 -3.37
N ALA A 36 1.01 9.22 -3.35
CA ALA A 36 1.69 10.47 -3.66
C ALA A 36 2.77 10.82 -2.62
N ALA A 37 2.49 10.63 -1.32
CA ALA A 37 3.45 10.89 -0.26
C ALA A 37 4.68 9.97 -0.37
N VAL A 38 4.47 8.67 -0.60
CA VAL A 38 5.55 7.70 -0.81
C VAL A 38 6.36 8.05 -2.06
N ALA A 39 5.69 8.37 -3.17
CA ALA A 39 6.35 8.72 -4.42
C ALA A 39 7.17 10.00 -4.30
N ALA A 40 6.62 11.04 -3.65
CA ALA A 40 7.32 12.29 -3.40
C ALA A 40 8.56 12.09 -2.52
N ALA A 41 8.47 11.27 -1.47
CA ALA A 41 9.60 10.98 -0.58
C ALA A 41 10.73 10.17 -1.25
N LEU A 42 10.44 9.50 -2.36
CA LEU A 42 11.39 8.74 -3.18
C LEU A 42 11.81 9.47 -4.46
N ASP A 43 11.39 10.73 -4.63
CA ASP A 43 11.60 11.52 -5.85
C ASP A 43 11.19 10.76 -7.14
N THR A 44 9.99 10.18 -7.12
CA THR A 44 9.48 9.33 -8.21
C THR A 44 7.98 9.49 -8.41
N THR A 45 7.38 8.67 -9.29
CA THR A 45 5.94 8.60 -9.52
C THR A 45 5.38 7.24 -9.11
N PHE A 46 4.07 7.20 -8.85
CA PHE A 46 3.34 5.95 -8.63
C PHE A 46 2.44 5.62 -9.84
N THR A 47 2.13 4.34 -10.03
CA THR A 47 1.21 3.85 -11.07
C THR A 47 0.22 2.83 -10.51
N ASP A 48 -0.82 2.55 -11.29
CA ASP A 48 -1.81 1.48 -11.03
C ASP A 48 -2.39 1.49 -9.61
N ALA A 49 -2.63 2.69 -9.09
CA ALA A 49 -3.26 2.86 -7.79
C ALA A 49 -4.72 2.41 -7.85
N GLY A 50 -5.14 1.60 -6.89
CA GLY A 50 -6.50 1.11 -6.80
C GLY A 50 -6.81 0.53 -5.42
N TYR A 51 -8.10 0.38 -5.15
CA TYR A 51 -8.55 -0.22 -3.90
C TYR A 51 -9.79 -1.10 -4.09
N LEU A 52 -10.00 -2.00 -3.14
CA LEU A 52 -11.14 -2.88 -3.05
C LEU A 52 -11.70 -2.80 -1.64
N ILE A 53 -13.00 -2.54 -1.49
CA ILE A 53 -13.69 -2.56 -0.20
C ILE A 53 -14.62 -3.76 -0.17
N THR A 54 -14.55 -4.51 0.92
CA THR A 54 -15.47 -5.59 1.26
C THR A 54 -16.24 -5.16 2.50
N SER A 55 -17.56 -5.35 2.49
CA SER A 55 -18.42 -5.03 3.62
C SER A 55 -18.69 -6.26 4.48
N HIS A 56 -19.07 -6.03 5.74
CA HIS A 56 -19.65 -7.08 6.58
C HIS A 56 -20.90 -7.66 5.92
N HIS A 57 -21.13 -8.96 6.12
CA HIS A 57 -22.29 -9.65 5.55
C HIS A 57 -23.63 -9.05 6.04
N ASP A 58 -23.68 -8.68 7.32
CA ASP A 58 -24.94 -8.26 7.99
C ASP A 58 -25.01 -6.76 8.29
N LEU A 59 -23.98 -5.98 7.91
CA LEU A 59 -23.90 -4.56 8.25
C LEU A 59 -23.47 -3.72 7.03
N PRO A 60 -24.02 -2.51 6.84
CA PRO A 60 -23.57 -1.57 5.82
C PRO A 60 -22.26 -0.87 6.23
N ALA A 61 -21.29 -1.65 6.72
CA ALA A 61 -19.99 -1.19 7.20
C ALA A 61 -18.87 -1.97 6.50
N PRO A 62 -17.74 -1.33 6.18
CA PRO A 62 -16.58 -2.01 5.61
C PRO A 62 -15.98 -2.99 6.63
N CYS A 63 -15.71 -4.22 6.21
CA CYS A 63 -14.96 -5.20 7.02
C CYS A 63 -13.49 -5.26 6.59
N ARG A 64 -13.20 -4.92 5.32
CA ARG A 64 -11.85 -4.94 4.76
C ARG A 64 -11.68 -3.93 3.64
N MET A 65 -10.54 -3.27 3.58
CA MET A 65 -10.10 -2.47 2.45
C MET A 65 -8.71 -2.92 2.03
N GLN A 66 -8.57 -3.30 0.77
CA GLN A 66 -7.29 -3.66 0.17
C GLN A 66 -6.89 -2.55 -0.78
N VAL A 67 -5.65 -2.08 -0.70
CA VAL A 67 -5.08 -1.06 -1.56
C VAL A 67 -3.86 -1.62 -2.26
N ARG A 68 -3.67 -1.24 -3.52
CA ARG A 68 -2.48 -1.56 -4.29
C ARG A 68 -2.04 -0.36 -5.11
N PHE A 69 -0.74 -0.13 -5.18
CA PHE A 69 -0.12 0.75 -6.15
C PHE A 69 1.32 0.30 -6.42
N TRP A 70 1.93 0.83 -7.47
CA TRP A 70 3.35 0.64 -7.78
C TRP A 70 4.10 1.95 -7.59
N VAL A 71 5.31 1.88 -7.04
CA VAL A 71 6.19 3.03 -6.85
C VAL A 71 7.65 2.56 -6.90
N ALA A 72 8.54 3.28 -7.59
CA ALA A 72 9.93 2.87 -7.76
C ALA A 72 10.10 1.38 -8.18
N ARG A 73 9.24 0.88 -9.08
CA ARG A 73 9.17 -0.52 -9.53
C ARG A 73 8.82 -1.56 -8.46
N ARG A 74 8.35 -1.13 -7.29
CA ARG A 74 7.90 -2.00 -6.19
C ARG A 74 6.39 -1.91 -6.04
N ARG A 75 5.76 -3.07 -5.84
CA ARG A 75 4.34 -3.15 -5.50
C ARG A 75 4.17 -2.86 -4.02
N VAL A 76 3.29 -1.95 -3.68
CA VAL A 76 2.85 -1.72 -2.30
C VAL A 76 1.42 -2.23 -2.18
N ASP A 77 1.20 -3.14 -1.23
CA ASP A 77 -0.12 -3.60 -0.84
C ASP A 77 -0.41 -3.16 0.60
N ILE A 78 -1.58 -2.55 0.82
CA ILE A 78 -2.05 -2.19 2.16
C ILE A 78 -3.36 -2.95 2.41
N ASP A 79 -3.48 -3.52 3.60
CA ASP A 79 -4.66 -4.25 4.04
C ASP A 79 -5.19 -3.58 5.31
N VAL A 80 -6.39 -3.01 5.26
CA VAL A 80 -7.07 -2.46 6.42
C VAL A 80 -8.21 -3.40 6.79
N ARG A 81 -8.25 -3.86 8.04
CA ARG A 81 -9.28 -4.78 8.52
C ARG A 81 -10.06 -4.14 9.66
N TRP A 82 -11.37 -4.21 9.55
CA TRP A 82 -12.30 -3.88 10.63
C TRP A 82 -12.92 -5.21 11.09
N PRO A 83 -12.34 -5.88 12.10
CA PRO A 83 -12.82 -7.18 12.54
C PRO A 83 -14.26 -7.11 13.08
N ASP A 84 -14.58 -6.00 13.76
CA ASP A 84 -15.92 -5.60 14.13
C ASP A 84 -16.01 -4.07 14.19
N PRO A 85 -17.21 -3.46 14.16
CA PRO A 85 -17.38 -2.01 14.11
C PRO A 85 -16.90 -1.23 15.34
N TRP A 86 -16.59 -1.92 16.44
CA TRP A 86 -16.30 -1.30 17.74
C TRP A 86 -14.81 -1.32 18.09
N ARG A 87 -14.01 -2.06 17.33
CA ARG A 87 -12.56 -2.13 17.49
C ARG A 87 -11.84 -1.20 16.51
N ALA A 88 -10.65 -0.77 16.91
CA ALA A 88 -9.76 -0.04 16.03
C ALA A 88 -9.42 -0.89 14.78
N PRO A 89 -9.27 -0.26 13.60
CA PRO A 89 -8.81 -0.95 12.40
C PRO A 89 -7.42 -1.55 12.62
N GLN A 90 -7.19 -2.71 12.01
CA GLN A 90 -5.88 -3.33 11.94
C GLN A 90 -5.26 -3.02 10.58
N PHE A 91 -3.97 -2.67 10.57
CA PHE A 91 -3.24 -2.31 9.37
C PHE A 91 -2.17 -3.36 9.05
N GLY A 92 -2.18 -3.85 7.81
CA GLY A 92 -1.11 -4.63 7.21
C GLY A 92 -0.48 -3.86 6.06
N LEU A 93 0.85 -3.91 5.96
CA LEU A 93 1.61 -3.30 4.87
C LEU A 93 2.56 -4.35 4.29
N ARG A 94 2.61 -4.44 2.97
CA ARG A 94 3.55 -5.28 2.25
C ARG A 94 4.19 -4.50 1.11
N VAL A 95 5.51 -4.63 0.97
CA VAL A 95 6.29 -4.04 -0.12
C VAL A 95 6.99 -5.16 -0.88
N GLY A 96 6.64 -5.33 -2.16
CA GLY A 96 7.02 -6.50 -2.95
C GLY A 96 6.44 -7.78 -2.36
N ASP A 97 7.32 -8.62 -1.82
CA ASP A 97 7.00 -9.87 -1.13
C ASP A 97 7.32 -9.82 0.38
N ARG A 98 7.67 -8.65 0.91
CA ARG A 98 8.04 -8.45 2.32
C ARG A 98 6.90 -7.84 3.12
N ASP A 99 6.44 -8.55 4.15
CA ASP A 99 5.53 -7.99 5.14
C ASP A 99 6.27 -7.00 6.04
N ILE A 100 5.69 -5.82 6.21
CA ILE A 100 6.26 -4.72 6.99
C ILE A 100 5.46 -4.58 8.28
N THR A 101 6.13 -4.71 9.41
CA THR A 101 5.53 -4.45 10.71
C THR A 101 5.27 -2.95 10.85
N VAL A 102 4.00 -2.58 10.95
CA VAL A 102 3.58 -1.22 11.27
C VAL A 102 3.39 -1.14 12.78
N VAL A 103 4.11 -0.25 13.45
CA VAL A 103 3.89 0.03 14.87
C VAL A 103 2.65 0.90 14.96
N ASP A 104 1.61 0.36 15.58
CA ASP A 104 0.33 1.05 15.73
C ASP A 104 0.44 2.04 16.91
N ASP A 105 0.81 3.29 16.63
CA ASP A 105 0.78 4.37 17.62
C ASP A 105 -0.59 5.07 17.56
N PRO A 106 -1.39 5.04 18.63
CA PRO A 106 -2.73 5.62 18.65
C PRO A 106 -2.76 7.15 18.45
N GLN A 107 -1.64 7.86 18.55
CA GLN A 107 -1.56 9.30 18.30
C GLN A 107 -1.23 9.66 16.84
N GLU A 108 -0.68 8.74 16.06
CA GLU A 108 -0.32 9.01 14.68
C GLU A 108 -1.49 8.85 13.71
N ARG A 109 -1.47 9.62 12.62
CA ARG A 109 -2.43 9.45 11.53
C ARG A 109 -2.07 8.19 10.74
N PRO A 110 -2.95 7.17 10.65
CA PRO A 110 -2.60 5.88 10.02
C PRO A 110 -2.05 5.99 8.60
N ALA A 111 -2.60 6.92 7.79
CA ALA A 111 -2.12 7.17 6.44
C ALA A 111 -0.66 7.66 6.40
N VAL A 112 -0.24 8.48 7.37
CA VAL A 112 1.13 8.99 7.49
C VAL A 112 2.07 7.86 7.92
N THR A 113 1.68 7.08 8.93
CA THR A 113 2.46 5.94 9.43
C THR A 113 2.66 4.89 8.33
N LEU A 114 1.62 4.58 7.55
CA LEU A 114 1.70 3.68 6.40
C LEU A 114 2.61 4.21 5.29
N ALA A 115 2.50 5.49 4.94
CA ALA A 115 3.36 6.11 3.93
C ALA A 115 4.83 6.10 4.36
N HIS A 116 5.10 6.47 5.61
CA HIS A 116 6.44 6.49 6.17
C HIS A 116 7.06 5.08 6.23
N ALA A 117 6.32 4.08 6.70
CA ALA A 117 6.77 2.69 6.74
C ALA A 117 7.04 2.13 5.34
N ALA A 118 6.19 2.45 4.35
CA ALA A 118 6.41 2.03 2.96
C ALA A 118 7.65 2.69 2.36
N TRP A 119 7.84 3.99 2.59
CA TRP A 119 9.03 4.72 2.16
C TRP A 119 10.31 4.11 2.73
N LEU A 120 10.37 3.90 4.05
CA LEU A 120 11.51 3.27 4.71
C LEU A 120 11.82 1.89 4.12
N ALA A 121 10.79 1.04 3.98
CA ALA A 121 10.96 -0.31 3.43
C ALA A 121 11.50 -0.30 1.99
N ILE A 122 11.05 0.64 1.15
CA ILE A 122 11.53 0.78 -0.24
C ILE A 122 12.96 1.32 -0.27
N ARG A 123 13.27 2.31 0.56
CA ARG A 123 14.62 2.89 0.65
C ARG A 123 15.64 1.86 1.10
N ASP A 124 15.33 1.09 2.16
CA ASP A 124 16.22 0.06 2.67
C ASP A 124 16.49 -1.05 1.63
N ASP A 125 15.48 -1.39 0.81
CA ASP A 125 15.61 -2.34 -0.29
C ASP A 125 16.47 -1.80 -1.45
N LEU A 126 16.35 -0.50 -1.76
CA LEU A 126 17.21 0.18 -2.73
C LEU A 126 18.67 0.18 -2.25
N ASP A 127 18.92 0.50 -0.98
CA ASP A 127 20.26 0.56 -0.40
C ASP A 127 20.93 -0.83 -0.38
N GLN A 128 20.18 -1.88 -0.03
CA GLN A 128 20.67 -3.26 -0.08
C GLN A 128 21.02 -3.71 -1.51
N THR A 129 20.21 -3.31 -2.50
CA THR A 129 20.46 -3.62 -3.91
C THR A 129 21.71 -2.90 -4.43
N ALA A 130 21.89 -1.62 -4.07
CA ALA A 130 23.07 -0.83 -4.43
C ALA A 130 24.36 -1.37 -3.80
N GLY A 131 24.32 -1.79 -2.53
CA GLY A 131 25.46 -2.40 -1.84
C GLY A 131 25.89 -3.75 -2.43
N ARG A 132 24.93 -4.55 -2.93
CA ARG A 132 25.21 -5.85 -3.56
C ARG A 132 25.81 -5.73 -4.97
N ALA A 133 25.51 -4.64 -5.69
CA ALA A 133 26.00 -4.42 -7.05
C ALA A 133 27.54 -4.21 -7.12
N ILE A 134 28.19 -3.87 -6.00
CA ILE A 134 29.63 -3.58 -5.95
C ILE A 134 30.46 -4.82 -5.56
N THR A 135 29.86 -5.84 -4.94
CA THR A 135 30.60 -7.01 -4.42
C THR A 135 30.79 -8.15 -5.42
N ALA A 136 30.19 -8.10 -6.61
CA ALA A 136 30.33 -9.13 -7.64
C ALA A 136 31.54 -8.94 -8.59
N GLY A 137 32.46 -8.03 -8.24
CA GLY A 137 33.57 -7.60 -9.10
C GLY A 137 34.98 -7.91 -8.60
N ASP A 138 35.17 -8.58 -7.46
CA ASP A 138 36.51 -8.94 -6.97
C ASP A 138 36.66 -10.46 -6.81
N GLY A 139 37.06 -11.08 -7.91
CA GLY A 139 37.38 -12.50 -8.00
C GLY A 139 38.32 -12.77 -9.15
N VAL A 140 39.39 -11.98 -9.27
CA VAL A 140 40.56 -12.34 -10.09
C VAL A 140 41.31 -13.45 -9.37
N ARG A 141 41.28 -14.66 -9.93
CA ARG A 141 42.47 -15.50 -10.15
C ARG A 141 42.15 -16.65 -11.10
#